data_AF-A0A2A2M347-F1
#
_entry.id   AF-A0A2A2M347-F1
#
_cell.length_a   1.000
_cell.length_b   1.000
_cell.length_c   1.000
_cell.angle_alpha   90.00
_cell.angle_beta   90.00
_cell.angle_gamma   90.00
#
_symmetry.space_group_name_H-M   'P 1'
#
loop_
_entity.id
_entity.type
_entity.pdbx_description
1 polymer ?
#
loop_
_entity_poly.entity_id
_entity_poly.type
_entity_poly.pdbx_seq_one_letter_code
_entity_poly.pdbx_strand_id
1 'polypeptide(L)'
;MYAARAKRTYPSIWRVILAFVVVPGAAALLMAIAMPAYEGITDPLERIWRSAVAFAVFGAYPPAFIIGLPAFFMLRRHVNATIINCAATGAVVAALPWLVLALISRPDNASIDGRSTVIDGSLTAYGWLMNFYYVGQIALLGAIAGALFWFIAAAGSRTGKVEQI
;
A
#
# COMPACT_ATOMS: atom_id res chain seq x y z
N MET A 1 18.81 24.35 -32.15
CA MET A 1 19.54 23.56 -31.12
C MET A 1 18.63 22.44 -30.66
N TYR A 2 18.92 21.19 -31.00
CA TYR A 2 18.20 20.03 -30.45
C TYR A 2 18.79 19.72 -29.07
N ALA A 3 18.05 20.01 -28.01
CA ALA A 3 18.44 19.59 -26.66
C ALA A 3 18.39 18.05 -26.60
N ALA A 4 19.55 17.41 -26.42
CA ALA A 4 19.64 15.97 -26.23
C ALA A 4 18.81 15.59 -24.99
N ARG A 5 17.74 14.81 -25.19
CA ARG A 5 16.88 14.37 -24.10
C ARG A 5 17.61 13.25 -23.36
N ALA A 6 18.05 13.52 -22.13
CA ALA A 6 18.66 12.53 -21.25
C ALA A 6 17.86 11.21 -21.27
N LYS A 7 18.51 10.10 -21.65
CA LYS A 7 17.86 8.80 -21.75
C LYS A 7 17.68 8.25 -20.32
N ARG A 8 16.44 8.31 -19.80
CA ARG A 8 16.12 7.68 -18.51
C ARG A 8 16.22 6.16 -18.67
N THR A 9 17.14 5.55 -17.95
CA THR A 9 17.21 4.10 -17.78
C THR A 9 16.06 3.67 -16.88
N TYR A 10 15.27 2.69 -17.32
CA TYR A 10 14.16 2.12 -16.54
C TYR A 10 14.62 0.82 -15.86
N PRO A 11 14.01 0.47 -14.71
CA PRO A 11 14.21 -0.85 -14.13
C PRO A 11 13.73 -1.93 -15.11
N SER A 12 14.42 -3.07 -15.15
CA SER A 12 14.06 -4.16 -16.03
C SER A 12 12.66 -4.69 -15.71
N ILE A 13 11.87 -4.99 -16.74
CA ILE A 13 10.45 -5.30 -16.59
C ILE A 13 10.19 -6.51 -15.67
N TRP A 14 11.07 -7.51 -15.69
CA TRP A 14 10.97 -8.68 -14.82
C TRP A 14 11.11 -8.33 -13.33
N ARG A 15 11.91 -7.30 -12.97
CA ARG A 15 12.04 -6.83 -11.59
C ARG A 15 10.78 -6.14 -11.11
N VAL A 16 10.14 -5.40 -12.01
CA VAL A 16 8.85 -4.73 -11.74
C VAL A 16 7.77 -5.78 -11.53
N ILE A 17 7.69 -6.79 -12.40
CA ILE A 17 6.73 -7.91 -12.25
C ILE A 17 6.97 -8.63 -10.93
N LEU A 18 8.23 -8.98 -10.62
CA LEU A 18 8.58 -9.62 -9.36
C LEU A 18 8.16 -8.77 -8.16
N ALA A 19 8.38 -7.45 -8.20
CA ALA A 19 7.98 -6.56 -7.12
C ALA A 19 6.45 -6.52 -6.95
N PHE A 20 5.66 -6.46 -8.03
CA PHE A 20 4.20 -6.51 -7.95
C PHE A 20 3.65 -7.87 -7.47
N VAL A 21 4.39 -8.95 -7.63
CA VAL A 21 4.02 -10.27 -7.10
C VAL A 21 4.40 -10.40 -5.63
N VAL A 22 5.64 -10.06 -5.26
CA VAL A 22 6.20 -10.34 -3.93
C VAL A 22 5.74 -9.33 -2.88
N VAL A 23 5.72 -8.03 -3.23
CA VAL A 23 5.50 -6.96 -2.24
C VAL A 23 4.11 -7.01 -1.60
N PRO A 24 2.99 -7.16 -2.35
CA PRO A 24 1.68 -7.24 -1.73
C PRO A 24 1.54 -8.46 -0.80
N GLY A 25 2.11 -9.60 -1.19
CA GLY A 25 2.13 -10.80 -0.35
C GLY A 25 2.95 -10.61 0.93
N ALA A 26 4.12 -9.97 0.84
CA ALA A 26 4.94 -9.64 2.01
C ALA A 26 4.23 -8.68 2.96
N ALA A 27 3.55 -7.65 2.44
CA ALA A 27 2.78 -6.71 3.24
C ALA A 27 1.59 -7.40 3.93
N ALA A 28 0.87 -8.26 3.23
CA ALA A 28 -0.24 -9.04 3.78
C ALA A 28 0.22 -9.99 4.89
N LEU A 29 1.37 -10.66 4.70
CA LEU A 29 1.95 -11.53 5.72
C LEU A 29 2.38 -10.74 6.95
N LEU A 30 3.03 -9.60 6.78
CA LEU A 30 3.45 -8.75 7.89
C LEU A 30 2.24 -8.24 8.69
N MET A 31 1.17 -7.84 8.00
CA MET A 31 -0.09 -7.45 8.64
C MET A 31 -0.72 -8.63 9.40
N ALA A 32 -0.71 -9.83 8.83
CA ALA A 32 -1.26 -11.03 9.47
C ALA A 32 -0.48 -11.47 10.73
N ILE A 33 0.85 -11.24 10.75
CA ILE A 33 1.67 -11.49 11.93
C ILE A 33 1.35 -10.48 13.04
N ALA A 34 1.18 -9.20 12.67
CA ALA A 34 0.91 -8.13 13.64
C ALA A 34 -0.53 -8.14 14.17
N MET A 35 -1.50 -8.40 13.30
CA MET A 35 -2.94 -8.31 13.56
C MET A 35 -3.68 -9.45 12.83
N PRO A 36 -3.64 -10.68 13.37
CA PRO A 36 -4.37 -11.80 12.77
C PRO A 36 -5.90 -11.55 12.83
N ALA A 37 -6.59 -11.82 11.73
CA ALA A 37 -8.01 -11.52 11.58
C ALA A 37 -8.94 -12.55 12.25
N TYR A 38 -8.46 -13.78 12.45
CA TYR A 38 -9.29 -14.90 12.90
C TYR A 38 -9.00 -15.29 14.35
N GLU A 39 -9.70 -14.67 15.30
CA GLU A 39 -9.50 -14.94 16.74
C GLU A 39 -9.95 -16.34 17.19
N GLY A 40 -10.87 -16.98 16.45
CA GLY A 40 -11.41 -18.31 16.79
C GLY A 40 -10.50 -19.50 16.48
N ILE A 41 -9.32 -19.28 15.89
CA ILE A 41 -8.38 -20.35 15.54
C ILE A 41 -7.31 -20.46 16.62
N THR A 42 -7.20 -21.63 17.24
CA THR A 42 -6.27 -21.88 18.35
C THR A 42 -4.84 -22.11 17.89
N ASP A 43 -4.62 -22.68 16.69
CA ASP A 43 -3.28 -22.84 16.13
C ASP A 43 -2.72 -21.50 15.62
N PRO A 44 -1.61 -20.98 16.18
CA PRO A 44 -1.08 -19.68 15.80
C PRO A 44 -0.63 -19.61 14.34
N LEU A 45 -0.04 -20.68 13.82
CA LEU A 45 0.51 -20.69 12.46
C LEU A 45 -0.62 -20.68 11.42
N GLU A 46 -1.61 -21.55 11.58
CA GLU A 46 -2.80 -21.58 10.74
C GLU A 46 -3.55 -20.25 10.77
N ARG A 47 -3.67 -19.64 11.96
CA ARG A 47 -4.30 -18.33 12.12
C ARG A 47 -3.60 -17.24 11.32
N ILE A 48 -2.28 -17.17 11.39
CA ILE A 48 -1.47 -16.20 10.62
C ILE A 48 -1.62 -16.49 9.12
N TRP A 49 -1.51 -17.76 8.71
CA TRP A 49 -1.59 -18.14 7.30
C TRP A 49 -2.93 -17.77 6.67
N ARG A 50 -4.04 -18.12 7.31
CA ARG A 50 -5.39 -17.79 6.81
C ARG A 50 -5.61 -16.26 6.80
N SER A 51 -5.12 -15.55 7.81
CA SER A 51 -5.17 -14.08 7.84
C SER A 51 -4.35 -13.46 6.71
N ALA A 52 -3.16 -13.99 6.43
CA ALA A 52 -2.29 -13.51 5.35
C ALA A 52 -2.94 -13.71 3.99
N VAL A 53 -3.58 -14.86 3.76
CA VAL A 53 -4.32 -15.13 2.52
C VAL A 53 -5.49 -14.15 2.38
N ALA A 54 -6.27 -13.92 3.44
CA ALA A 54 -7.39 -12.98 3.40
C ALA A 54 -6.91 -11.55 3.10
N PHE A 55 -5.88 -11.06 3.81
CA PHE A 55 -5.32 -9.75 3.54
C PHE A 55 -4.69 -9.64 2.16
N ALA A 56 -4.06 -10.70 1.63
CA ALA A 56 -3.49 -10.69 0.29
C ALA A 56 -4.60 -10.54 -0.76
N VAL A 57 -5.63 -11.39 -0.68
CA VAL A 57 -6.70 -11.48 -1.68
C VAL A 57 -7.62 -10.26 -1.66
N PHE A 58 -7.94 -9.73 -0.49
CA PHE A 58 -8.91 -8.62 -0.37
C PHE A 58 -8.25 -7.26 -0.13
N GLY A 59 -7.12 -7.23 0.58
CA GLY A 59 -6.51 -5.99 1.05
C GLY A 59 -5.28 -5.52 0.29
N ALA A 60 -4.46 -6.43 -0.26
CA ALA A 60 -3.16 -6.08 -0.83
C ALA A 60 -3.12 -6.13 -2.36
N TYR A 61 -3.45 -7.29 -2.96
CA TYR A 61 -3.36 -7.46 -4.41
C TYR A 61 -4.36 -6.60 -5.20
N PRO A 62 -5.65 -6.51 -4.82
CA PRO A 62 -6.61 -5.69 -5.57
C PRO A 62 -6.17 -4.22 -5.70
N PRO A 63 -5.84 -3.48 -4.63
CA PRO A 63 -5.40 -2.10 -4.78
C PRO A 63 -4.03 -1.99 -5.47
N ALA A 64 -3.12 -2.95 -5.29
CA ALA A 64 -1.85 -2.96 -6.00
C ALA A 64 -2.03 -3.07 -7.52
N PHE A 65 -2.97 -3.89 -8.01
CA PHE A 65 -3.23 -4.02 -9.44
C PHE A 65 -4.14 -2.93 -10.01
N ILE A 66 -5.18 -2.54 -9.28
CA ILE A 66 -6.17 -1.55 -9.75
C ILE A 66 -5.59 -0.13 -9.71
N ILE A 67 -4.81 0.20 -8.68
CA ILE A 67 -4.28 1.56 -8.46
C ILE A 67 -2.76 1.58 -8.65
N GLY A 68 -2.05 0.63 -8.04
CA GLY A 68 -0.58 0.62 -8.05
C GLY A 68 0.01 0.44 -9.45
N LEU A 69 -0.55 -0.45 -10.27
CA LEU A 69 -0.05 -0.71 -11.62
C LEU A 69 -0.24 0.52 -12.54
N PRO A 70 -1.43 1.14 -12.65
CA PRO A 70 -1.58 2.41 -13.36
C PRO A 70 -0.70 3.52 -12.82
N ALA A 71 -0.60 3.66 -11.50
CA ALA A 71 0.26 4.66 -10.86
C ALA A 71 1.72 4.48 -11.29
N PHE A 72 2.24 3.25 -11.32
CA PHE A 72 3.59 2.98 -11.80
C PHE A 72 3.78 3.38 -13.27
N PHE A 73 2.84 3.02 -14.16
CA PHE A 73 2.94 3.34 -15.59
C PHE A 73 2.87 4.84 -15.87
N MET A 74 2.09 5.58 -15.08
CA MET A 74 1.99 7.04 -15.15
C MET A 74 3.24 7.69 -14.55
N LEU A 75 3.60 7.36 -13.31
CA LEU A 75 4.70 8.00 -12.57
C LEU A 75 6.07 7.70 -13.15
N ARG A 76 6.31 6.51 -13.74
CA ARG A 76 7.63 6.17 -14.31
C ARG A 76 8.12 7.17 -15.36
N ARG A 77 7.20 7.86 -16.05
CA ARG A 77 7.54 8.87 -17.07
C ARG A 77 7.86 10.23 -16.47
N HIS A 78 7.27 10.58 -15.33
CA HIS A 78 7.35 11.92 -14.75
C HIS A 78 8.28 11.99 -13.54
N VAL A 79 8.32 10.95 -12.71
CA VAL A 79 8.96 10.95 -11.40
C VAL A 79 10.14 9.98 -11.38
N ASN A 80 11.23 10.38 -10.72
CA ASN A 80 12.38 9.51 -10.50
C ASN A 80 12.01 8.40 -9.49
N ALA A 81 12.43 7.16 -9.75
CA ALA A 81 12.23 6.04 -8.85
C ALA A 81 13.19 6.11 -7.65
N THR A 82 13.01 7.10 -6.79
CA THR A 82 13.68 7.21 -5.49
C THR A 82 12.91 6.43 -4.43
N ILE A 83 13.59 6.01 -3.37
CA ILE A 83 12.95 5.30 -2.25
C ILE A 83 11.78 6.10 -1.65
N ILE A 84 11.94 7.43 -1.51
CA ILE A 84 10.92 8.31 -0.95
C ILE A 84 9.68 8.34 -1.86
N ASN A 85 9.86 8.48 -3.18
CA ASN A 85 8.73 8.52 -4.12
C ASN A 85 7.99 7.19 -4.17
N CYS A 86 8.71 6.07 -4.14
CA CYS A 86 8.11 4.74 -4.09
C CYS A 86 7.38 4.50 -2.77
N ALA A 87 7.95 4.91 -1.62
CA ALA A 87 7.30 4.84 -0.32
C ALA A 87 6.03 5.70 -0.26
N ALA A 88 6.10 6.96 -0.70
CA ALA A 88 4.93 7.84 -0.75
C ALA A 88 3.83 7.30 -1.68
N THR A 89 4.21 6.77 -2.85
CA THR A 89 3.24 6.14 -3.77
C THR A 89 2.63 4.90 -3.15
N GLY A 90 3.42 4.05 -2.50
CA GLY A 90 2.94 2.85 -1.81
C GLY A 90 1.96 3.18 -0.67
N ALA A 91 2.26 4.22 0.13
CA ALA A 91 1.35 4.73 1.15
C ALA A 91 0.00 5.16 0.57
N VAL A 92 0.01 5.94 -0.51
CA VAL A 92 -1.21 6.40 -1.18
C VAL A 92 -1.99 5.23 -1.78
N VAL A 93 -1.32 4.33 -2.51
CA VAL A 93 -1.97 3.16 -3.13
C VAL A 93 -2.63 2.27 -2.09
N ALA A 94 -1.98 2.06 -0.93
CA ALA A 94 -2.52 1.25 0.15
C ALA A 94 -3.68 1.97 0.87
N ALA A 95 -3.51 3.23 1.26
CA ALA A 95 -4.45 3.94 2.12
C ALA A 95 -5.68 4.48 1.39
N LEU A 96 -5.55 4.85 0.12
CA LEU A 96 -6.59 5.55 -0.62
C LEU A 96 -7.91 4.76 -0.75
N PRO A 97 -7.92 3.45 -1.08
CA PRO A 97 -9.16 2.66 -1.08
C PRO A 97 -9.88 2.71 0.27
N TRP A 98 -9.13 2.54 1.36
CA TRP A 98 -9.70 2.50 2.71
C TRP A 98 -10.19 3.88 3.16
N LEU A 99 -9.49 4.95 2.81
CA LEU A 99 -9.93 6.30 3.07
C LEU A 99 -11.24 6.61 2.33
N VAL A 100 -11.34 6.22 1.05
CA VAL A 100 -12.57 6.39 0.26
C VAL A 100 -13.71 5.58 0.88
N LEU A 101 -13.47 4.31 1.23
CA LEU A 101 -14.45 3.46 1.91
C LEU A 101 -14.93 4.08 3.24
N ALA A 102 -14.01 4.61 4.05
CA ALA A 102 -14.34 5.26 5.31
C ALA A 102 -15.20 6.53 5.14
N LEU A 103 -15.04 7.24 4.01
CA LEU A 103 -15.81 8.46 3.71
C LEU A 103 -17.20 8.18 3.13
N ILE A 104 -17.37 7.08 2.40
CA ILE A 104 -18.66 6.71 1.81
C ILE A 104 -19.51 5.86 2.75
N SER A 105 -18.90 5.13 3.68
CA SER A 105 -19.61 4.30 4.65
C SER A 105 -20.35 5.18 5.65
N ARG A 106 -21.68 5.04 5.73
CA ARG A 106 -22.56 5.77 6.65
C ARG A 106 -23.37 4.80 7.50
N PRO A 107 -22.75 4.16 8.50
CA PRO A 107 -23.50 3.33 9.45
C PRO A 107 -24.38 4.22 10.33
N ASP A 108 -25.57 3.76 10.71
CA ASP A 108 -26.47 4.55 11.56
C ASP A 108 -25.89 4.72 12.97
N ASN A 109 -25.31 3.66 13.55
CA ASN A 109 -24.62 3.68 14.83
C ASN A 109 -23.44 2.71 14.82
N ALA A 110 -22.31 3.11 15.40
CA ALA A 110 -21.13 2.27 15.56
C ALA A 110 -20.34 2.65 16.81
N SER A 111 -19.67 1.68 17.41
CA SER A 111 -18.83 1.87 18.60
C SER A 111 -17.61 0.97 18.57
N ILE A 112 -16.50 1.46 19.13
CA ILE A 112 -15.27 0.70 19.38
C ILE A 112 -15.00 0.79 20.88
N ASP A 113 -14.76 -0.35 21.54
CA ASP A 113 -14.47 -0.45 22.98
C ASP A 113 -15.46 0.34 23.87
N GLY A 114 -16.76 0.27 23.55
CA GLY A 114 -17.82 0.95 24.29
C GLY A 114 -17.90 2.46 24.06
N ARG A 115 -17.08 3.04 23.18
CA ARG A 115 -17.14 4.45 22.77
C ARG A 115 -17.77 4.59 21.40
N SER A 116 -18.82 5.40 21.30
CA SER A 116 -19.51 5.64 20.02
C SER A 116 -18.59 6.36 19.02
N THR A 117 -18.36 5.70 17.88
CA THR A 117 -17.62 6.25 16.74
C THR A 117 -18.57 6.90 15.74
N VAL A 118 -19.82 6.44 15.67
CA VAL A 118 -20.88 7.02 14.84
C VAL A 118 -22.18 7.07 15.64
N ILE A 119 -22.85 8.22 15.60
CA ILE A 119 -24.16 8.46 16.24
C ILE A 119 -25.07 9.10 15.18
N ASP A 120 -26.24 8.50 14.95
CA ASP A 120 -27.25 8.97 13.98
C ASP A 120 -26.66 9.26 12.59
N GLY A 121 -25.78 8.37 12.11
CA GLY A 121 -25.12 8.50 10.80
C GLY A 121 -23.97 9.51 10.76
N SER A 122 -23.66 10.18 11.87
CA SER A 122 -22.57 11.17 11.96
C SER A 122 -21.36 10.64 12.73
N LEU A 123 -20.17 10.75 12.13
CA LEU A 123 -18.90 10.40 12.77
C LEU A 123 -18.62 11.32 13.96
N THR A 124 -18.39 10.72 15.12
CA THR A 124 -17.94 11.46 16.31
C THR A 124 -16.48 11.87 16.15
N ALA A 125 -15.98 12.81 16.97
CA ALA A 125 -14.55 13.16 16.99
C ALA A 125 -13.65 11.94 17.23
N TYR A 126 -14.11 11.00 18.06
CA TYR A 126 -13.44 9.73 18.30
C TYR A 126 -13.47 8.82 17.07
N GLY A 127 -14.59 8.75 16.36
CA GLY A 127 -14.69 8.03 15.08
C GLY A 127 -13.72 8.56 14.03
N TRP A 128 -13.59 9.88 13.90
CA TRP A 128 -12.59 10.49 13.02
C TRP A 128 -11.16 10.12 13.41
N LEU A 129 -10.83 10.21 14.71
CA LEU A 129 -9.52 9.83 15.21
C LEU A 129 -9.18 8.37 14.90
N MET A 130 -10.12 7.45 15.13
CA MET A 130 -9.93 6.03 14.84
C MET A 130 -9.77 5.78 13.33
N ASN A 131 -10.56 6.44 12.49
CA ASN A 131 -10.40 6.35 11.03
C ASN A 131 -9.00 6.80 10.58
N PHE A 132 -8.52 7.95 11.06
CA PHE A 132 -7.17 8.42 10.73
C PHE A 132 -6.08 7.49 11.26
N TYR A 133 -6.29 6.91 12.44
CA TYR A 133 -5.36 5.95 13.02
C TYR A 133 -5.23 4.70 12.14
N TYR A 134 -6.34 4.06 11.76
CA TYR A 134 -6.32 2.87 10.91
C TYR A 134 -5.80 3.17 9.51
N VAL A 135 -6.26 4.25 8.87
CA VAL A 135 -5.76 4.67 7.56
C VAL A 135 -4.26 5.01 7.62
N GLY A 136 -3.81 5.63 8.71
CA GLY A 136 -2.40 5.93 8.95
C GLY A 136 -1.53 4.69 9.09
N GLN A 137 -2.00 3.66 9.80
CA GLN A 137 -1.31 2.37 9.88
C GLN A 137 -1.20 1.70 8.50
N ILE A 138 -2.27 1.72 7.72
CA ILE A 138 -2.27 1.16 6.35
C ILE A 138 -1.32 1.97 5.45
N ALA A 139 -1.30 3.29 5.57
CA ALA A 139 -0.37 4.16 4.84
C ALA A 139 1.09 3.84 5.20
N LEU A 140 1.39 3.61 6.49
CA LEU A 140 2.72 3.24 6.94
C LEU A 140 3.16 1.88 6.35
N LEU A 141 2.29 0.87 6.41
CA LEU A 141 2.55 -0.43 5.77
C LEU A 141 2.74 -0.29 4.26
N GLY A 142 1.91 0.54 3.61
CA GLY A 142 2.06 0.90 2.20
C GLY A 142 3.40 1.58 1.89
N ALA A 143 3.89 2.45 2.78
CA ALA A 143 5.19 3.09 2.63
C ALA A 143 6.35 2.08 2.70
N ILE A 144 6.29 1.15 3.66
CA ILE A 144 7.27 0.07 3.81
C ILE A 144 7.25 -0.82 2.57
N ALA A 145 6.05 -1.20 2.10
CA ALA A 145 5.86 -1.95 0.86
C ALA A 145 6.43 -1.19 -0.36
N GLY A 146 6.21 0.12 -0.45
CA GLY A 146 6.78 0.97 -1.49
C GLY A 146 8.31 1.03 -1.47
N ALA A 147 8.91 1.10 -0.27
CA ALA A 147 10.36 1.01 -0.11
C ALA A 147 10.90 -0.36 -0.54
N LEU A 148 10.20 -1.46 -0.19
CA LEU A 148 10.55 -2.80 -0.62
C LEU A 148 10.41 -2.96 -2.14
N PHE A 149 9.37 -2.39 -2.73
CA PHE A 149 9.21 -2.31 -4.19
C PHE A 149 10.41 -1.62 -4.82
N TRP A 150 10.85 -0.49 -4.28
CA TRP A 150 12.05 0.19 -4.76
C TRP A 150 13.30 -0.70 -4.67
N PHE A 151 13.46 -1.44 -3.57
CA PHE A 151 14.58 -2.36 -3.40
C PHE A 151 14.59 -3.45 -4.47
N ILE A 152 13.44 -4.08 -4.73
CA ILE A 152 13.31 -5.16 -5.71
C ILE A 152 13.38 -4.62 -7.14
N ALA A 153 12.67 -3.54 -7.45
CA ALA A 153 12.52 -3.02 -8.80
C ALA A 153 13.69 -2.15 -9.25
N ALA A 154 14.15 -1.23 -8.39
CA ALA A 154 15.01 -0.12 -8.77
C ALA A 154 16.43 -0.16 -8.17
N ALA A 155 16.65 -0.73 -6.98
CA ALA A 155 17.98 -0.73 -6.37
C ALA A 155 19.02 -1.44 -7.27
N GLY A 156 20.15 -0.80 -7.56
CA GLY A 156 21.19 -1.36 -8.45
C GLY A 156 20.91 -1.29 -9.96
N SER A 157 19.73 -0.82 -10.38
CA SER A 157 19.58 -0.33 -11.76
C SER A 157 20.16 1.09 -11.83
N ARG A 158 20.89 1.47 -12.90
CA ARG A 158 21.37 2.87 -13.11
C ARG A 158 20.22 3.88 -13.33
N THR A 159 19.03 3.56 -12.85
CA THR A 159 17.79 4.31 -12.94
C THR A 159 17.97 5.64 -12.21
N GLY A 160 18.11 6.71 -12.98
CA GLY A 160 18.36 8.07 -12.45
C GLY A 160 19.75 8.64 -12.77
N LYS A 161 20.68 7.87 -13.36
CA LYS A 161 21.88 8.46 -13.95
C LYS A 161 21.54 8.99 -15.34
N VAL A 162 21.68 10.30 -15.53
CA VAL A 162 21.74 10.90 -16.87
C VAL A 162 23.06 10.41 -17.46
N GLU A 163 23.02 9.50 -18.44
CA GLU A 163 24.18 9.30 -19.29
C GLU A 163 24.36 10.57 -20.12
N GLN A 164 25.38 11.37 -19.76
CA GLN A 164 25.89 12.41 -20.63
C GLN A 164 26.53 11.70 -21.82
N ILE A 165 25.97 11.91 -23.01
CA ILE A 165 26.59 11.57 -24.30
C ILE A 165 27.44 12.76 -24.70
#